data_AF-A0A0H3CIV5-F1
#
_entry.id   AF-A0A0H3CIV5-F1
#
_cell.length_a   1.000
_cell.length_b   1.000
_cell.length_c   1.000
_cell.angle_alpha   90.00
_cell.angle_beta   90.00
_cell.angle_gamma   90.00
#
_symmetry.space_group_name_H-M   'P 1'
#
loop_
_entity.id
_entity.type
_entity.pdbx_description
1 polymer ?
#
loop_
_entity_poly.entity_id
_entity_poly.type
_entity_poly.pdbx_seq_one_letter_code
_entity_poly.pdbx_strand_id
1 'polypeptide(L)'
;MYTTGEVYARFEQHEFRATNDFKKCQLMVTGKITGIGTVTFRKNPVVTLGIPGSDEGLKFIFEDTNYNNDKVAALNIGDLIIIAGKNARPGTFGGIFLDDSKIMTDMISKKKRQILVVNGGVYDREICQK
;
A
#
# COMPACT_ATOMS: atom_id res chain seq x y z
N MET A 1 4.86 -9.08 -3.97
CA MET A 1 3.47 -8.65 -3.66
C MET A 1 3.10 -9.28 -2.34
N TYR A 2 2.62 -8.49 -1.39
CA TYR A 2 2.23 -8.89 -0.04
C TYR A 2 0.72 -8.73 0.16
N THR A 3 0.15 -9.48 1.09
CA THR A 3 -1.18 -9.23 1.65
C THR A 3 -1.08 -8.28 2.85
N THR A 4 -2.19 -7.66 3.24
CA THR A 4 -2.22 -6.80 4.45
C THR A 4 -1.82 -7.58 5.71
N GLY A 5 -2.23 -8.85 5.82
CA GLY A 5 -1.87 -9.73 6.94
C GLY A 5 -0.38 -10.08 7.00
N GLU A 6 0.27 -10.33 5.86
CA GLU A 6 1.72 -10.62 5.82
C GLU A 6 2.57 -9.44 6.26
N VAL A 7 2.21 -8.22 5.85
CA VAL A 7 2.91 -7.01 6.30
C VAL A 7 2.68 -6.82 7.79
N TYR A 8 1.43 -6.91 8.24
CA TYR A 8 1.07 -6.73 9.66
C TYR A 8 1.79 -7.72 10.57
N ALA A 9 1.82 -9.01 10.20
CA ALA A 9 2.50 -10.05 10.97
C ALA A 9 3.99 -9.75 11.19
N ARG A 10 4.68 -9.06 10.26
CA ARG A 10 6.09 -8.68 10.48
C ARG A 10 6.25 -7.62 11.57
N PHE A 11 5.33 -6.65 11.63
CA PHE A 11 5.33 -5.63 12.68
C PHE A 11 4.97 -6.23 14.04
N GLU A 12 3.99 -7.14 14.08
CA GLU A 12 3.62 -7.89 15.29
C GLU A 12 4.76 -8.75 15.83
N GLN A 13 5.52 -9.41 14.94
CA GLN A 13 6.68 -10.21 15.35
C GLN A 13 7.80 -9.36 15.93
N HIS A 14 8.16 -8.26 15.25
CA HIS A 14 9.23 -7.38 15.68
C HIS A 14 9.19 -6.01 14.98
N GLU A 15 8.48 -5.04 15.59
CA GLU A 15 8.23 -3.71 15.02
C GLU A 15 9.49 -2.97 14.55
N PHE A 16 10.53 -2.88 15.40
CA PHE A 16 11.76 -2.15 15.07
C PHE A 16 12.51 -2.77 13.88
N ARG A 17 12.51 -4.10 13.79
CA ARG A 17 13.14 -4.83 12.67
C ARG A 17 12.33 -4.63 11.40
N ALA A 18 11.01 -4.80 11.45
CA ALA A 18 10.14 -4.57 10.30
C ALA A 18 10.26 -3.15 9.76
N THR A 19 10.31 -2.15 10.64
CA THR A 19 10.49 -0.74 10.26
C THR A 19 11.83 -0.54 9.54
N ASN A 20 12.93 -1.12 10.03
CA ASN A 20 14.23 -1.00 9.38
C ASN A 20 14.30 -1.77 8.05
N ASP A 21 13.74 -2.98 8.01
CA ASP A 21 13.70 -3.82 6.81
C ASP A 21 12.93 -3.10 5.69
N PHE A 22 11.79 -2.49 6.02
CA PHE A 22 10.92 -1.84 5.04
C PHE A 22 11.27 -0.38 4.74
N LYS A 23 12.20 0.23 5.48
CA LYS A 23 12.58 1.65 5.31
C LYS A 23 13.05 1.99 3.90
N LYS A 24 13.70 1.05 3.21
CA LYS A 24 14.19 1.25 1.83
C LYS A 24 13.29 0.62 0.77
N CYS A 25 12.16 0.05 1.19
CA CYS A 25 11.37 -0.81 0.32
C CYS A 25 10.14 -0.11 -0.22
N GLN A 26 9.80 -0.44 -1.46
CA GLN A 26 8.47 -0.16 -2.01
C GLN A 26 7.62 -1.43 -1.89
N LEU A 27 6.73 -1.45 -0.91
CA LEU A 27 5.84 -2.58 -0.68
C LEU A 27 4.63 -2.48 -1.61
N MET A 28 4.47 -3.49 -2.46
CA MET A 28 3.23 -3.71 -3.21
C MET A 28 2.31 -4.60 -2.39
N VAL A 29 1.18 -4.05 -1.96
CA VAL A 29 0.22 -4.74 -1.08
C VAL A 29 -1.12 -4.86 -1.78
N THR A 30 -1.73 -6.05 -1.68
CA THR A 30 -3.11 -6.28 -2.08
C THR A 30 -4.02 -6.42 -0.86
N GLY A 31 -5.22 -5.84 -0.95
CA GLY A 31 -6.20 -5.89 0.14
C GLY A 31 -7.52 -5.24 -0.26
N LYS A 32 -8.53 -5.44 0.57
CA LYS A 32 -9.83 -4.77 0.43
C LYS A 32 -9.76 -3.38 1.04
N ILE A 33 -10.31 -2.39 0.33
CA ILE A 33 -10.43 -1.04 0.84
C ILE A 33 -11.45 -1.03 1.97
N THR A 34 -11.06 -0.56 3.15
CA THR A 34 -11.95 -0.38 4.31
C THR A 34 -12.16 1.09 4.67
N GLY A 35 -11.33 1.99 4.15
CA GLY A 35 -11.48 3.42 4.37
C GLY A 35 -10.79 4.26 3.31
N ILE A 36 -11.38 5.40 2.99
CA ILE A 36 -10.85 6.42 2.09
C ILE A 36 -11.02 7.77 2.79
N GLY A 37 -9.99 8.59 2.80
CA GLY A 37 -10.03 9.89 3.48
C GLY A 37 -8.76 10.69 3.29
N THR A 38 -8.44 11.54 4.26
CA THR A 38 -7.23 12.35 4.28
C THR A 38 -6.52 12.27 5.63
N VAL A 39 -5.21 12.45 5.66
CA VAL A 39 -4.48 12.60 6.93
C VAL A 39 -4.89 13.90 7.62
N THR A 40 -5.14 13.82 8.93
CA THR A 40 -5.69 14.90 9.77
C THR A 40 -4.92 16.22 9.69
N PHE A 41 -3.59 16.18 9.45
CA PHE A 41 -2.73 17.38 9.54
C PHE A 41 -2.18 17.90 8.22
N ARG A 42 -2.11 17.07 7.17
CA ARG A 42 -1.49 17.44 5.89
C ARG A 42 -2.46 17.39 4.71
N LYS A 43 -3.72 16.99 4.92
CA LYS A 43 -4.74 16.81 3.88
C LYS A 43 -4.39 15.84 2.73
N ASN A 44 -3.20 15.25 2.75
CA ASN A 44 -2.83 14.15 1.84
C ASN A 44 -3.90 13.06 1.82
N PRO A 45 -4.31 12.57 0.64
CA PRO A 45 -5.25 11.46 0.56
C PRO A 45 -4.67 10.19 1.18
N VAL A 46 -5.56 9.42 1.78
CA VAL A 46 -5.27 8.14 2.39
C VAL A 46 -6.25 7.09 1.93
N VAL A 47 -5.72 5.94 1.55
CA VAL A 47 -6.49 4.71 1.36
C VAL A 47 -6.09 3.71 2.42
N THR A 48 -7.08 3.16 3.12
CA THR A 48 -6.88 2.14 4.14
C THR A 48 -7.26 0.78 3.58
N LEU A 49 -6.31 -0.15 3.59
CA LEU A 49 -6.57 -1.56 3.31
C LEU A 49 -6.75 -2.32 4.62
N GLY A 50 -7.87 -3.04 4.74
CA GLY A 50 -8.21 -3.78 5.94
C GLY A 50 -7.28 -4.97 6.17
N ILE A 51 -6.96 -5.23 7.44
CA ILE A 51 -6.29 -6.45 7.88
C ILE A 51 -7.37 -7.41 8.40
N PRO A 52 -7.46 -8.66 7.89
CA PRO A 52 -8.43 -9.62 8.41
C PRO A 52 -8.24 -9.86 9.91
N GLY A 53 -9.30 -9.70 10.71
CA GLY A 53 -9.27 -9.93 12.14
C GLY A 53 -8.64 -8.80 12.97
N SER A 54 -8.40 -7.63 12.38
CA SER A 54 -7.96 -6.43 13.09
C SER A 54 -8.84 -5.24 12.70
N ASP A 55 -9.15 -4.39 13.69
CA ASP A 55 -9.80 -3.10 13.45
C ASP A 55 -8.81 -2.06 12.89
N GLU A 56 -7.51 -2.41 12.85
CA GLU A 56 -6.47 -1.63 12.21
C GLU A 56 -6.36 -1.91 10.70
N GLY A 57 -5.60 -1.08 10.01
CA GLY A 57 -5.37 -1.22 8.57
C GLY A 57 -4.02 -0.69 8.12
N LEU A 58 -3.64 -1.08 6.90
CA LEU A 58 -2.53 -0.47 6.20
C LEU A 58 -3.00 0.82 5.53
N LYS A 59 -2.41 1.94 5.92
CA LYS A 59 -2.79 3.29 5.50
C LYS A 59 -1.76 3.79 4.47
N PHE A 60 -2.21 3.89 3.23
CA PHE A 60 -1.40 4.35 2.09
C PHE A 60 -1.62 5.85 1.92
N ILE A 61 -0.59 6.64 2.22
CA ILE A 61 -0.57 8.09 2.07
C ILE A 61 -0.08 8.44 0.67
N PHE A 62 -0.88 9.21 -0.04
CA PHE A 62 -0.59 9.72 -1.38
C PHE A 62 -0.10 11.16 -1.29
N GLU A 63 0.68 11.60 -2.26
CA GLU A 63 1.02 13.01 -2.40
C GLU A 63 -0.24 13.82 -2.75
N ASP A 64 -0.44 14.97 -2.11
CA ASP A 64 -1.59 15.86 -2.36
C ASP A 64 -1.42 16.57 -3.72
N THR A 65 -1.92 15.92 -4.76
CA THR A 65 -1.93 16.42 -6.13
C THR A 65 -3.32 16.16 -6.72
N ASN A 66 -3.79 17.03 -7.61
CA ASN A 66 -5.09 16.82 -8.27
C ASN A 66 -5.19 15.42 -8.89
N TYR A 67 -4.12 14.92 -9.50
CA TYR A 67 -4.05 13.58 -10.07
C TYR A 67 -4.32 12.46 -9.04
N ASN A 68 -3.63 12.49 -7.90
CA ASN A 68 -3.84 11.48 -6.86
C ASN A 68 -5.20 11.64 -6.18
N ASN A 69 -5.64 12.88 -5.97
CA ASN A 69 -6.91 13.20 -5.33
C ASN A 69 -8.08 12.64 -6.17
N ASP A 70 -8.06 12.88 -7.48
CA ASP A 70 -9.07 12.34 -8.41
C ASP A 70 -9.06 10.80 -8.45
N LYS A 71 -7.86 10.20 -8.46
CA LYS A 71 -7.72 8.74 -8.43
C LYS A 71 -8.24 8.10 -7.16
N VAL A 72 -7.93 8.69 -6.00
CA VAL A 72 -8.40 8.19 -4.70
C VAL A 72 -9.89 8.40 -4.54
N ALA A 73 -10.43 9.53 -5.02
CA ALA A 73 -11.87 9.82 -5.01
C ALA A 73 -12.70 8.87 -5.89
N ALA A 74 -12.09 8.26 -6.91
CA ALA A 74 -12.74 7.28 -7.78
C ALA A 74 -12.80 5.85 -7.21
N LEU A 75 -12.20 5.59 -6.04
CA LEU A 75 -12.19 4.28 -5.40
C LEU A 75 -13.45 4.03 -4.57
N ASN A 76 -13.85 2.77 -4.42
CA ASN A 76 -14.96 2.39 -3.54
C ASN A 76 -14.47 1.54 -2.37
N ILE A 77 -15.10 1.75 -1.21
CA ILE A 77 -14.94 0.85 -0.07
C ILE A 77 -15.46 -0.54 -0.45
N GLY A 78 -14.73 -1.58 -0.08
CA GLY A 78 -15.02 -2.97 -0.41
C GLY A 78 -14.27 -3.50 -1.65
N ASP A 79 -13.76 -2.62 -2.51
CA ASP A 79 -13.01 -3.02 -3.71
C ASP A 79 -11.69 -3.69 -3.32
N LEU A 80 -11.32 -4.73 -4.06
CA LEU A 80 -10.00 -5.34 -3.98
C LEU A 80 -9.03 -4.53 -4.86
N ILE A 81 -7.94 -4.06 -4.26
CA ILE A 81 -6.97 -3.19 -4.93
C ILE A 81 -5.54 -3.67 -4.67
N ILE A 82 -4.61 -3.19 -5.52
CA ILE A 82 -3.17 -3.28 -5.28
C ILE A 82 -2.63 -1.86 -5.18
N ILE A 83 -1.98 -1.54 -4.06
CA ILE A 83 -1.34 -0.24 -3.82
C ILE A 83 0.12 -0.49 -3.49
N ALA A 84 1.01 0.28 -4.09
CA ALA A 84 2.40 0.33 -3.71
C ALA A 84 2.64 1.50 -2.75
N GLY A 85 3.46 1.33 -1.72
CA GLY A 85 3.87 2.41 -0.82
C GLY A 85 5.25 2.17 -0.24
N LYS A 86 5.89 3.21 0.28
CA LYS A 86 7.24 3.18 0.85
C LYS A 86 7.22 3.44 2.35
N ASN A 87 8.36 3.24 3.01
CA ASN A 87 8.57 3.65 4.41
C ASN A 87 7.51 3.09 5.36
N ALA A 88 7.23 1.79 5.25
CA ALA A 88 6.23 1.15 6.11
C ALA A 88 6.63 1.32 7.58
N ARG A 89 5.73 1.91 8.38
CA ARG A 89 5.98 2.21 9.79
C ARG A 89 4.70 2.10 10.62
N PRO A 90 4.80 1.79 11.92
CA PRO A 90 3.66 1.90 12.82
C PRO A 90 3.19 3.36 12.92
N GLY A 91 1.89 3.56 13.02
CA GLY A 91 1.30 4.85 13.34
C GLY A 91 1.11 5.05 14.84
N THR A 92 1.18 6.30 15.29
CA THR A 92 0.93 6.69 16.69
C THR A 92 -0.45 6.28 17.21
N PHE A 93 -1.45 6.16 16.32
CA PHE A 93 -2.83 5.77 16.65
C PHE A 93 -3.21 4.43 16.00
N GLY A 94 -2.25 3.51 15.87
CA GLY A 94 -2.46 2.18 15.30
C GLY A 94 -2.47 2.13 13.77
N GLY A 95 -2.34 0.91 13.25
CA GLY A 95 -2.14 0.61 11.85
C GLY A 95 -0.73 0.90 11.34
N ILE A 96 -0.48 0.48 10.10
CA ILE A 96 0.82 0.64 9.45
C ILE A 96 0.69 1.64 8.32
N PHE A 97 1.52 2.67 8.33
CA PHE A 97 1.52 3.75 7.35
C PHE A 97 2.58 3.52 6.29
N LEU A 98 2.22 3.79 5.03
CA LEU A 98 3.12 3.79 3.89
C LEU A 98 3.00 5.12 3.15
N ASP A 99 4.12 5.74 2.82
CA ASP A 99 4.19 7.01 2.08
C ASP A 99 4.38 6.79 0.57
N ASP A 100 4.40 7.89 -0.19
CA ASP A 100 4.66 7.91 -1.63
C ASP A 100 3.81 6.89 -2.40
N SER A 101 2.54 6.76 -1.99
CA SER A 101 1.70 5.66 -2.42
C SER A 101 1.27 5.80 -3.88
N LYS A 102 1.10 4.66 -4.56
CA LYS A 102 0.71 4.58 -5.97
C LYS A 102 -0.32 3.46 -6.15
N ILE A 103 -1.47 3.82 -6.72
CA ILE A 103 -2.50 2.85 -7.11
C ILE A 103 -2.00 2.09 -8.34
N MET A 104 -1.98 0.76 -8.26
CA MET A 104 -1.44 -0.12 -9.30
C MET A 104 -2.53 -0.80 -10.15
N THR A 105 -3.82 -0.55 -9.90
CA THR A 105 -4.95 -1.29 -10.49
C THR A 105 -5.09 -1.13 -12.01
N ASP A 106 -4.66 0.00 -12.57
CA ASP A 106 -4.65 0.23 -14.02
C ASP A 106 -3.74 -0.77 -14.77
N MET A 107 -2.80 -1.42 -14.07
CA MET A 107 -1.93 -2.44 -14.63
C MET A 107 -2.63 -3.80 -14.85
N ILE A 108 -3.75 -4.05 -14.16
CA ILE A 108 -4.49 -5.32 -14.26
C ILE A 108 -5.50 -5.29 -15.41
N SER A 109 -6.15 -4.13 -15.66
CA SER A 109 -7.23 -4.00 -16.66
C SER A 109 -6.73 -4.02 -18.11
N LYS A 110 -5.58 -3.38 -18.42
CA LYS A 110 -5.05 -3.35 -19.80
C LYS A 110 -4.30 -4.62 -20.24
N LYS A 111 -4.09 -5.58 -19.34
CA LYS A 111 -3.17 -6.70 -19.59
C LYS A 111 -3.70 -8.08 -19.19
N LYS A 112 -5.00 -8.40 -19.29
CA LYS A 112 -5.39 -9.83 -19.34
C LYS A 112 -4.71 -10.57 -20.52
N ARG A 113 -4.26 -9.87 -21.57
CA ARG A 113 -3.41 -10.40 -22.66
C ARG A 113 -1.92 -10.09 -22.57
N GLN A 114 -1.45 -9.29 -21.60
CA GLN A 114 -0.04 -8.89 -21.51
C GLN A 114 0.51 -9.03 -20.09
N ILE A 115 0.09 -10.07 -19.36
CA ILE A 115 0.57 -10.41 -18.01
C ILE A 115 2.12 -10.48 -17.93
N LEU A 116 2.83 -10.57 -19.06
CA LEU A 116 4.28 -10.64 -19.12
C LEU A 116 4.87 -9.66 -20.16
N VAL A 117 5.98 -8.98 -19.82
CA VAL A 117 6.91 -8.25 -20.71
C VAL A 117 6.34 -6.91 -21.25
N VAL A 118 7.02 -5.75 -21.19
CA VAL A 118 8.24 -5.25 -21.88
C VAL A 118 8.75 -4.09 -21.00
N ASN A 119 9.93 -4.02 -20.40
CA ASN A 119 11.30 -4.29 -20.83
C ASN A 119 12.14 -4.58 -19.56
N GLY A 120 12.97 -5.63 -19.52
CA GLY A 120 14.08 -5.71 -18.56
C GLY A 120 13.91 -6.49 -17.25
N GLY A 121 12.83 -7.24 -17.06
CA GLY A 121 12.83 -8.38 -16.13
C GLY A 121 12.08 -8.16 -14.81
N VAL A 122 11.12 -9.07 -14.58
CA VAL A 122 10.66 -9.63 -13.30
C VAL A 122 10.46 -8.63 -12.16
N TYR A 123 9.19 -8.41 -11.76
CA TYR A 123 8.88 -7.90 -10.42
C TYR A 123 9.28 -8.98 -9.42
N ASP A 124 10.56 -9.00 -9.09
CA ASP A 124 11.12 -9.94 -8.15
C ASP A 124 10.50 -9.70 -6.77
N ARG A 125 10.44 -10.75 -5.96
CA ARG A 125 9.75 -10.77 -4.66
C ARG A 125 10.35 -9.83 -3.62
N GLU A 126 11.35 -9.02 -3.98
CA GLU A 126 12.01 -8.06 -3.11
C GLU A 126 12.26 -6.74 -3.87
N ILE A 127 11.40 -5.73 -3.69
CA ILE A 127 11.88 -4.32 -3.73
C ILE A 127 12.42 -4.00 -2.32
N CYS A 128 13.28 -4.86 -1.83
CA CYS A 128 14.09 -4.71 -0.63
C CYS A 128 15.44 -5.27 -1.05
N GLN A 129 16.38 -4.45 -1.49
CA GLN A 129 17.74 -4.96 -1.64
C GLN A 129 18.18 -5.49 -0.27
N LYS A 130 18.50 -6.79 -0.22
CA LYS A 130 19.27 -7.39 0.88
C LYS A 130 20.53 -6.59 1.16
#